data_AF-A0A933H0V7-F1
#
_entry.id   AF-A0A933H0V7-F1
#
_cell.length_a   1.000
_cell.length_b   1.000
_cell.length_c   1.000
_cell.angle_alpha   90.00
_cell.angle_beta   90.00
_cell.angle_gamma   90.00
#
_symmetry.space_group_name_H-M   'P 1'
#
loop_
_entity.id
_entity.type
_entity.pdbx_description
1 polymer ?
#
loop_
_entity_poly.entity_id
_entity_poly.type
_entity_poly.pdbx_seq_one_letter_code
_entity_poly.pdbx_strand_id
1 'polypeptide(L)'
;MARTIEASKARSEFADTLNAVAYGEERFVLVRRGKAVAALVPVEDLALLEEMEDRDDVRAARKALAEARKRGTVRWEDIKAELAL
;
A
#
# COMPACT_ATOMS: atom_id res chain seq x y z
N MET A 1 -5.23 -17.47 1.00
CA MET A 1 -5.88 -16.53 1.94
C MET A 1 -4.89 -16.24 3.06
N ALA A 2 -4.75 -14.99 3.52
CA ALA A 2 -3.76 -14.66 4.55
C ALA A 2 -4.16 -15.22 5.92
N ARG A 3 -3.19 -15.78 6.66
CA ARG A 3 -3.37 -16.30 8.02
C ARG A 3 -3.17 -15.20 9.05
N THR A 4 -3.86 -15.26 10.17
CA THR A 4 -3.69 -14.29 11.26
C THR A 4 -2.75 -14.82 12.32
N ILE A 5 -1.81 -13.98 12.78
CA ILE A 5 -0.88 -14.31 13.87
C ILE A 5 -0.70 -13.12 14.82
N GLU A 6 -0.68 -13.37 16.13
CA GLU A 6 -0.32 -12.35 17.11
C GLU A 6 1.14 -11.90 16.89
N ALA A 7 1.37 -10.59 16.90
CA ALA A 7 2.70 -10.02 16.66
C ALA A 7 3.74 -10.52 17.67
N SER A 8 3.32 -10.86 18.90
CA SER A 8 4.18 -11.48 19.90
C SER A 8 4.64 -12.88 19.50
N LYS A 9 3.76 -13.67 18.86
CA LYS A 9 4.06 -15.02 18.37
C LYS A 9 4.93 -14.99 17.12
N ALA A 10 4.61 -14.11 16.16
CA ALA A 10 5.45 -13.91 14.98
C ALA A 10 6.88 -13.50 15.35
N ARG A 11 7.05 -12.74 16.44
CA ARG A 11 8.38 -12.38 16.96
C ARG A 11 9.13 -13.59 17.52
N SER A 12 8.48 -14.50 18.23
CA SER A 12 9.13 -15.71 18.79
C SER A 12 9.45 -16.75 17.73
N GLU A 13 8.64 -16.83 16.67
CA GLU A 13 8.74 -17.81 15.58
C GLU A 13 9.15 -17.13 14.26
N PHE A 14 9.98 -16.08 14.33
CA PHE A 14 10.22 -15.21 13.20
C PHE A 14 10.85 -15.93 12.00
N ALA A 15 11.85 -16.79 12.25
CA ALA A 15 12.54 -17.52 11.18
C ALA A 15 11.57 -18.45 10.43
N ASP A 16 10.74 -19.20 11.15
CA ASP A 16 9.76 -20.11 10.54
C ASP A 16 8.67 -19.34 9.79
N THR A 17 8.18 -18.25 10.38
CA THR A 17 7.18 -17.37 9.74
C THR A 17 7.74 -16.75 8.45
N LEU A 18 9.00 -16.31 8.47
CA LEU A 18 9.68 -15.75 7.31
C LEU A 18 9.90 -16.81 6.22
N ASN A 19 10.37 -18.01 6.59
CA ASN A 19 10.57 -19.10 5.63
C ASN A 19 9.26 -19.55 4.97
N ALA A 20 8.17 -19.62 5.73
CA ALA A 20 6.85 -19.92 5.20
C ALA A 20 6.40 -18.88 4.14
N VAL A 21 6.72 -17.61 4.35
CA VAL A 21 6.42 -16.55 3.38
C VAL A 21 7.34 -16.62 2.17
N ALA A 22 8.65 -16.75 2.39
CA ALA A 22 9.65 -16.72 1.34
C ALA A 22 9.59 -17.93 0.40
N TYR A 23 9.23 -19.11 0.91
CA TYR A 23 9.27 -20.36 0.14
C TYR A 23 7.94 -21.11 0.07
N GLY A 24 7.01 -20.83 0.98
CA GLY A 24 5.72 -21.51 1.06
C GLY A 24 4.56 -20.77 0.39
N GLU A 25 4.82 -19.62 -0.24
CA GLU A 25 3.81 -18.70 -0.79
C GLU A 25 2.75 -18.28 0.25
N GLU A 26 3.11 -18.31 1.54
CA GLU A 26 2.21 -17.99 2.62
C GLU A 26 2.15 -16.48 2.86
N ARG A 27 0.99 -15.98 3.30
CA ARG A 27 0.77 -14.58 3.67
C ARG A 27 0.25 -14.51 5.09
N PHE A 28 0.74 -13.57 5.88
CA PHE A 28 0.31 -13.39 7.26
C PHE A 28 -0.18 -11.98 7.54
N VAL A 29 -1.27 -11.86 8.29
CA VAL A 29 -1.72 -10.63 8.92
C VAL A 29 -1.27 -10.66 10.38
N LEU A 30 -0.45 -9.68 10.75
CA LEU A 30 0.02 -9.47 12.10
C LEU A 30 -1.03 -8.69 12.88
N VAL A 31 -1.49 -9.26 13.99
CA VAL A 31 -2.42 -8.59 14.91
C VAL A 31 -1.74 -8.22 16.22
N ARG A 32 -2.15 -7.10 16.80
CA ARG A 32 -1.72 -6.67 18.15
C ARG A 32 -2.96 -6.27 18.93
N ARG A 33 -3.22 -6.96 20.05
CA ARG A 33 -4.43 -6.74 20.87
C ARG A 33 -5.71 -6.90 20.03
N GLY A 34 -5.74 -7.92 19.17
CA GLY A 34 -6.87 -8.21 18.28
C GLY A 34 -7.07 -7.27 17.09
N LYS A 35 -6.19 -6.28 16.86
CA LYS A 35 -6.26 -5.38 15.70
C LYS A 35 -5.18 -5.71 14.69
N ALA A 36 -5.52 -5.78 13.41
CA ALA A 36 -4.55 -5.90 12.33
C ALA A 36 -3.66 -4.65 12.28
N VAL A 37 -2.34 -4.85 12.21
CA VAL A 37 -1.35 -3.76 12.24
C VAL A 37 -0.33 -3.83 11.11
N ALA A 38 -0.08 -5.00 10.55
CA ALA A 38 0.85 -5.20 9.43
C ALA A 38 0.54 -6.50 8.71
N ALA A 39 1.17 -6.70 7.55
CA ALA A 39 1.17 -7.98 6.86
C ALA A 39 2.62 -8.37 6.49
N LEU A 40 2.87 -9.68 6.43
CA LEU A 40 4.09 -10.25 5.86
C LEU A 40 3.68 -11.04 4.62
N VAL A 41 4.26 -10.69 3.49
CA VAL A 41 3.93 -11.23 2.16
C VAL A 41 5.20 -11.54 1.38
N PRO A 42 5.14 -12.46 0.39
CA PRO A 42 6.21 -12.65 -0.58
C PRO A 42 6.62 -11.33 -1.25
N VAL A 43 7.88 -11.24 -1.68
CA VAL A 43 8.42 -10.03 -2.30
C VAL A 43 7.71 -9.73 -3.63
N GLU A 44 7.31 -10.78 -4.35
CA GLU A 44 6.59 -10.70 -5.62
C GLU A 44 5.21 -10.08 -5.44
N ASP A 45 4.54 -10.37 -4.32
CA ASP A 45 3.24 -9.76 -4.00
C ASP A 45 3.40 -8.28 -3.64
N LEU A 46 4.45 -7.93 -2.90
CA LEU A 46 4.77 -6.53 -2.63
C LEU A 46 5.01 -5.77 -3.94
N ALA A 47 5.83 -6.32 -4.83
CA ALA A 47 6.10 -5.73 -6.14
C ALA A 47 4.82 -5.57 -6.98
N LEU A 48 3.89 -6.53 -6.92
CA LEU A 48 2.60 -6.43 -7.59
C LEU A 48 1.75 -5.28 -7.02
N LEU A 49 1.73 -5.11 -5.70
CA LEU A 49 1.01 -4.00 -5.06
C LEU A 49 1.58 -2.64 -5.51
N GLU A 50 2.91 -2.51 -5.50
CA GLU A 50 3.60 -1.29 -5.95
C GLU A 50 3.32 -1.00 -7.44
N GLU A 51 3.36 -2.01 -8.31
CA GLU A 51 3.03 -1.83 -9.74
C GLU A 51 1.57 -1.37 -9.93
N MET A 52 0.64 -1.89 -9.12
CA MET A 52 -0.75 -1.45 -9.16
C MET A 52 -0.89 0.02 -8.76
N GLU A 53 -0.20 0.45 -7.70
CA GLU A 53 -0.17 1.86 -7.28
C GLU A 53 0.41 2.77 -8.37
N ASP A 54 1.55 2.41 -8.95
CA ASP A 54 2.18 3.15 -10.05
C ASP A 54 1.24 3.31 -11.26
N ARG A 55 0.53 2.23 -11.62
CA ARG A 55 -0.44 2.26 -12.72
C ARG A 55 -1.61 3.19 -12.40
N ASP A 56 -2.02 3.28 -11.15
CA ASP A 56 -3.13 4.12 -10.70
C ASP A 56 -2.73 5.60 -10.73
N ASP A 57 -1.52 5.91 -10.27
CA ASP A 57 -0.94 7.25 -10.31
C ASP A 57 -0.76 7.75 -11.75
N VAL A 58 -0.23 6.91 -12.65
CA VAL A 58 -0.12 7.26 -14.07
C VAL A 58 -1.49 7.54 -14.68
N ARG A 59 -2.52 6.77 -14.32
CA ARG A 59 -3.90 7.02 -14.79
C ARG A 59 -4.44 8.33 -14.24
N ALA A 60 -4.23 8.62 -12.96
CA ALA A 60 -4.64 9.87 -12.32
C ALA A 60 -3.97 11.08 -12.98
N ALA A 61 -2.65 11.02 -13.19
CA ALA A 61 -1.88 12.08 -13.84
C ALA A 61 -2.35 12.33 -15.28
N ARG A 62 -2.59 11.27 -16.07
CA ARG A 62 -3.14 11.38 -17.43
C ARG A 62 -4.52 12.04 -17.44
N LYS A 63 -5.39 11.67 -16.50
CA LYS A 63 -6.72 12.27 -16.35
C LYS A 63 -6.63 13.76 -16.00
N ALA A 64 -5.79 14.11 -15.03
CA ALA A 64 -5.57 15.50 -14.63
C ALA A 64 -5.03 16.35 -15.79
N LEU A 65 -4.06 15.83 -16.56
CA LEU A 65 -3.54 16.52 -17.74
C LEU A 65 -4.60 16.72 -18.83
N ALA A 66 -5.44 15.71 -19.07
CA ALA A 66 -6.54 15.82 -20.03
C ALA A 66 -7.60 16.85 -19.57
N GLU A 67 -7.89 16.92 -18.28
CA GLU A 67 -8.79 17.91 -17.70
C GLU A 67 -8.20 19.33 -17.82
N ALA A 68 -6.94 19.52 -17.44
CA ALA A 68 -6.25 20.79 -17.55
C ALA A 68 -6.23 21.32 -18.99
N ARG A 69 -6.03 20.44 -19.97
CA ARG A 69 -6.11 20.81 -21.40
C ARG A 69 -7.51 21.25 -21.83
N LYS A 70 -8.56 20.71 -21.23
CA LYS A 70 -9.96 21.02 -21.59
C LYS A 70 -10.52 22.22 -20.83
N ARG A 71 -10.14 22.39 -19.57
CA ARG A 71 -10.75 23.33 -18.62
C ARG A 71 -9.79 24.42 -18.13
N GLY A 72 -8.52 24.34 -18.48
CA GLY A 72 -7.48 25.21 -17.95
C GLY A 72 -6.99 24.76 -16.57
N THR A 73 -6.11 25.56 -15.97
CA THR A 73 -5.49 25.31 -14.66
C THR A 73 -5.78 26.48 -13.72
N VAL A 74 -5.86 26.21 -12.41
CA VAL A 74 -5.91 27.25 -11.37
C VAL A 74 -4.51 27.62 -10.89
N ARG A 75 -4.30 28.87 -10.49
CA ARG A 75 -3.01 29.30 -9.91
C ARG A 75 -2.87 28.73 -8.50
N TRP A 76 -1.62 28.45 -8.13
CA TRP A 76 -1.29 27.88 -6.82
C TRP A 76 -1.71 28.79 -5.65
N GLU A 77 -1.59 30.11 -5.81
CA GLU A 77 -1.98 31.09 -4.77
C GLU A 77 -3.49 31.07 -4.51
N ASP A 78 -4.29 30.98 -5.56
CA ASP A 78 -5.76 31.00 -5.46
C ASP A 78 -6.28 29.72 -4.77
N ILE A 79 -5.77 28.54 -5.16
CA ILE A 79 -6.20 27.26 -4.56
C ILE A 79 -5.73 27.11 -3.12
N LYS A 80 -4.56 27.66 -2.78
CA LYS A 80 -4.03 27.64 -1.43
C LYS A 80 -4.90 28.48 -0.47
N ALA A 81 -5.32 29.66 -0.92
CA ALA A 81 -6.25 30.52 -0.18
C ALA A 81 -7.62 29.83 0.03
N GLU A 82 -8.14 29.12 -0.98
CA GLU A 82 -9.41 28.37 -0.89
C GLU A 82 -9.33 27.20 0.11
N LEU A 83 -8.21 26.47 0.13
CA LEU A 83 -8.00 25.31 1.01
C LEU A 83 -7.54 25.67 2.43
N ALA A 84 -7.37 26.96 2.74
CA ALA A 84 -6.85 27.44 4.02
C ALA A 84 -5.48 26.81 4.41
N LEU A 85 -4.61 26.61 3.41
CA LEU A 85 -3.22 26.15 3.56
C LEU A 85 -2.23 27.30 3.45
#